data_AF-A0A519MD53-F1
#
_entry.id   AF-A0A519MD53-F1
#
_cell.length_a   1.000
_cell.length_b   1.000
_cell.length_c   1.000
_cell.angle_alpha   90.00
_cell.angle_beta   90.00
_cell.angle_gamma   90.00
#
_symmetry.space_group_name_H-M   'P 1'
#
loop_
_entity.id
_entity.type
_entity.pdbx_description
1 polymer ?
#
loop_
_entity_poly.entity_id
_entity_poly.type
_entity_poly.pdbx_seq_one_letter_code
_entity_poly.pdbx_strand_id
1 'polypeptide(L)' 'FRFWKAAVFNKGYLAQSTGQYKGYPLRNSTGDAGFSDHFPVYLYLIKQM' A
#
# COMPACT_ATOMS: atom_id res chain seq x y z
N PHE A 1 -0.49 -25.52 -1.66
CA PHE A 1 -0.74 -24.36 -2.54
C PHE A 1 0.51 -24.05 -3.33
N ARG A 2 0.39 -23.62 -4.59
CA ARG A 2 1.51 -23.18 -5.43
C ARG A 2 1.31 -21.71 -5.83
N PHE A 3 2.38 -20.93 -5.79
CA PHE A 3 2.38 -19.55 -6.27
C PHE A 3 2.03 -19.50 -7.77
N TRP A 4 1.15 -18.58 -8.15
CA TRP A 4 0.84 -18.28 -9.55
C TRP A 4 1.21 -16.85 -9.94
N LYS A 5 0.70 -15.85 -9.20
CA LYS A 5 0.92 -14.44 -9.53
C LYS A 5 0.83 -13.56 -8.29
N ALA A 6 1.60 -12.47 -8.29
CA ALA A 6 1.46 -11.34 -7.37
C ALA A 6 1.17 -10.07 -8.16
N ALA A 7 0.52 -9.09 -7.52
CA ALA A 7 0.41 -7.74 -8.06
C ALA A 7 0.28 -6.71 -6.96
N VAL A 8 0.71 -5.48 -7.27
CA VAL A 8 0.57 -4.30 -6.42
C VAL A 8 -0.76 -3.63 -6.74
N PHE A 9 -1.56 -3.36 -5.72
CA PHE A 9 -2.79 -2.59 -5.87
C PHE A 9 -2.48 -1.09 -5.89
N ASN A 10 -2.09 -0.59 -7.06
CA ASN A 10 -1.74 0.82 -7.27
C ASN A 10 -2.89 1.58 -7.94
N LYS A 11 -3.86 2.04 -7.13
CA LYS A 11 -4.92 2.93 -7.58
C LYS A 11 -4.55 4.38 -7.27
N GLY A 12 -4.84 5.30 -8.20
CA GLY A 12 -4.46 6.70 -8.08
C GLY A 12 -4.97 7.39 -6.81
N TYR A 13 -6.14 6.98 -6.29
CA TYR A 13 -6.67 7.54 -5.03
C TYR A 13 -5.92 7.08 -3.77
N LEU A 14 -5.02 6.10 -3.87
CA LEU A 14 -4.18 5.65 -2.75
C LEU A 14 -2.93 6.51 -2.58
N ALA A 15 -2.58 7.31 -3.59
CA ALA A 15 -1.42 8.19 -3.55
C ALA A 15 -1.88 9.64 -3.68
N GLN A 16 -1.55 10.46 -2.69
CA GLN A 16 -1.95 11.87 -2.66
C GLN A 16 -0.74 12.77 -2.96
N SER A 17 -0.70 13.35 -4.16
CA SER A 17 0.35 14.28 -4.59
C SER A 17 -0.04 15.77 -4.44
N THR A 18 -1.30 16.05 -4.12
CA THR A 18 -1.89 17.40 -4.01
C THR A 18 -2.91 17.49 -2.86
N GLY A 19 -3.37 18.71 -2.54
CA GLY A 19 -4.38 18.94 -1.51
C GLY A 19 -3.83 19.10 -0.09
N GLN A 20 -4.74 19.22 0.88
CA GLN A 20 -4.43 19.63 2.26
C GLN A 20 -3.45 18.71 3.02
N TYR A 21 -3.38 17.44 2.62
CA TYR A 21 -2.49 16.46 3.25
C TYR A 21 -1.21 16.21 2.42
N LYS A 22 -0.93 16.98 1.37
CA LYS A 22 0.30 16.81 0.59
C LYS A 22 1.54 16.94 1.48
N GLY A 23 2.42 15.93 1.43
CA GLY A 23 3.67 15.94 2.19
C GLY A 23 3.52 15.58 3.67
N TYR A 24 2.39 14.98 4.06
CA TYR A 24 2.21 14.44 5.41
C TYR A 24 3.32 13.41 5.74
N PRO A 25 3.66 13.19 7.03
CA PRO A 25 4.67 12.20 7.41
C PRO A 25 4.30 10.77 6.98
N LEU A 26 5.16 10.10 6.22
CA LEU A 26 4.88 8.73 5.73
C LEU A 26 5.03 7.64 6.80
N ARG A 27 5.50 8.01 7.99
CA ARG A 27 5.72 7.13 9.14
C ARG A 27 5.53 7.93 10.42
N ASN A 28 5.09 7.26 11.47
CA ASN A 28 5.04 7.86 12.80
C ASN A 28 6.45 8.24 13.25
N SER A 29 6.57 9.42 13.85
CA SER A 29 7.74 9.87 14.59
C SER A 29 7.32 10.34 15.98
N THR A 30 8.29 10.64 16.84
CA THR A 30 7.99 11.18 18.17
C THR A 30 7.32 12.55 18.03
N GLY A 31 6.02 12.62 18.29
CA GLY A 31 5.24 13.85 18.24
C GLY A 31 4.38 14.02 16.99
N ASP A 32 4.63 13.27 15.91
CA ASP A 32 3.88 13.37 14.66
C ASP A 32 3.29 12.02 14.23
N ALA A 33 1.99 12.02 13.96
CA ALA A 33 1.34 10.89 13.33
C ALA A 33 1.70 10.85 11.84
N GLY A 34 2.14 9.68 11.37
CA GLY A 34 2.36 9.42 9.96
C GLY A 34 1.46 8.32 9.43
N PHE A 35 1.12 8.41 8.16
CA PHE A 35 0.23 7.48 7.48
C PHE A 35 1.00 6.63 6.47
N SER A 36 0.48 5.43 6.19
CA SER A 36 1.19 4.46 5.37
C SER A 36 1.45 4.95 3.94
N ASP A 37 2.70 4.85 3.51
CA ASP A 37 3.17 4.99 2.12
C ASP A 37 3.22 3.66 1.36
N HIS A 38 2.82 2.56 1.99
CA HIS A 38 2.87 1.24 1.39
C HIS A 38 1.58 0.92 0.64
N PHE A 39 1.73 0.49 -0.62
CA PHE A 39 0.61 -0.04 -1.39
C PHE A 39 0.27 -1.46 -0.94
N PRO A 40 -1.02 -1.81 -0.84
CA PRO A 40 -1.44 -3.17 -0.65
C PRO A 40 -0.96 -4.08 -1.80
N VAL A 41 -0.69 -5.33 -1.48
CA VAL A 41 -0.34 -6.37 -2.46
C VAL A 41 -1.32 -7.53 -2.33
N TYR A 42 -1.59 -8.20 -3.45
CA TYR A 42 -2.41 -9.41 -3.48
C TYR A 42 -1.68 -10.53 -4.22
N LEU A 43 -1.97 -11.75 -3.78
CA LEU A 43 -1.34 -12.98 -4.26
C LEU A 43 -2.42 -13.96 -4.71
N TYR A 44 -2.20 -14.59 -5.85
CA TYR A 44 -3.01 -15.72 -6.29
C TYR A 44 -2.24 -17.01 -6.06
N LEU A 45 -2.88 -17.93 -5.36
CA LEU A 45 -2.38 -19.26 -5.05
C LEU A 45 -3.29 -20.31 -5.68
N ILE A 46 -2.69 -21.32 -6.30
CA ILE A 46 -3.43 -22.47 -6.82
C ILE A 46 -3.39 -23.57 -5.76
N LYS A 47 -4.57 -24.04 -5.34
CA LYS A 47 -4.70 -25.21 -4.47
C LYS A 47 -4.58 -26.47 -5.33
N GLN A 48 -3.76 -27.41 -4.91
CA GLN A 48 -3.74 -28.74 -5.52
C GLN A 48 -4.97 -29.52 -5.05
N MET A 49 -5.61 -30.27 -5.96
CA MET A 49 -6.74 -31.15 -5.64
C MET A 49 -6.30 -32.30 -4.74
#